data_AF-A0A844SDC6-F1
#
_entry.id   AF-A0A844SDC6-F1
#
_cell.length_a   1.000
_cell.length_b   1.000
_cell.length_c   1.000
_cell.angle_alpha   90.00
_cell.angle_beta   90.00
_cell.angle_gamma   90.00
#
_symmetry.space_group_name_H-M   'P 1'
#
loop_
_entity.id
_entity.type
_entity.pdbx_description
1 polymer ?
#
loop_
_entity_poly.entity_id
_entity_poly.type
_entity_poly.pdbx_seq_one_letter_code
_entity_poly.pdbx_strand_id
1 'polypeptide(L)'
;MNQITRRFGLQMIAGAAGSTLSGSAGVAEASVDPAFAAIAKHRQASADHLASIEPYDWAERGTVAYYAARDHNEACCYAAMDAAWELASTIPTTIAGIAAVLQYANEVEDAGDEWPVTDTIGPDGWHYQLRQAMAVAADNLAAA
;
A
#
# COMPACT_ATOMS: atom_id res chain seq x y z
N MET A 1 -12.56 37.73 -11.64
CA MET A 1 -12.85 36.46 -10.94
C MET A 1 -11.76 36.25 -9.90
N ASN A 2 -12.17 36.01 -8.66
CA ASN A 2 -11.41 36.22 -7.43
C ASN A 2 -10.17 35.34 -7.29
N GLN A 3 -9.04 35.96 -6.93
CA GLN A 3 -7.94 35.26 -6.27
C GLN A 3 -8.34 34.99 -4.81
N ILE A 4 -8.44 33.72 -4.43
CA ILE A 4 -8.63 33.33 -3.03
C ILE A 4 -7.27 32.88 -2.49
N THR A 5 -6.62 33.81 -1.81
CA THR A 5 -5.52 33.56 -0.88
C THR A 5 -6.01 32.65 0.26
N ARG A 6 -5.36 31.52 0.50
CA ARG A 6 -5.45 30.82 1.79
C ARG A 6 -4.07 30.69 2.42
N ARG A 7 -3.78 31.67 3.27
CA ARG A 7 -2.78 31.58 4.33
C ARG A 7 -3.35 30.67 5.41
N PHE A 8 -2.65 29.59 5.74
CA PHE A 8 -2.78 28.93 7.04
C PHE A 8 -1.39 28.84 7.64
N GLY A 9 -1.15 29.70 8.63
CA GLY A 9 -0.06 29.57 9.58
C GLY A 9 -0.65 29.30 10.98
N LEU A 10 0.26 28.96 11.90
CA LEU A 10 0.09 28.69 13.34
C LEU A 10 -0.46 27.28 13.66
N GLN A 11 0.07 26.52 14.62
CA GLN A 11 0.88 26.90 15.77
C GLN A 11 1.50 25.65 16.43
N MET A 12 2.75 25.78 16.89
CA MET A 12 3.38 24.92 17.88
C MET A 12 2.74 25.13 19.26
N ILE A 13 2.44 24.05 19.98
CA ILE A 13 2.30 24.06 21.44
C ILE A 13 3.10 22.88 22.01
N ALA A 14 3.99 23.20 22.94
CA ALA A 14 4.83 22.29 23.69
C ALA A 14 4.13 21.76 24.95
N GLY A 15 4.49 20.54 25.36
CA GLY A 15 4.73 20.20 26.76
C GLY A 15 3.62 19.45 27.52
N ALA A 16 3.91 18.18 27.85
CA ALA A 16 3.56 17.58 29.13
C ALA A 16 4.61 16.51 29.51
N ALA A 17 5.24 16.70 30.65
CA ALA A 17 6.14 15.73 31.28
C ALA A 17 5.34 14.64 32.01
N GLY A 18 5.84 13.39 32.02
CA GLY A 18 5.25 12.28 32.76
C GLY A 18 6.17 11.06 32.86
N SER A 19 6.91 11.02 33.96
CA SER A 19 7.61 9.93 34.67
C SER A 19 7.69 8.50 34.13
N THR A 20 8.94 8.03 34.06
CA THR A 20 9.52 6.69 34.29
C THR A 20 8.60 5.47 34.51
N LEU A 21 8.82 4.43 33.70
CA LEU A 21 9.01 3.06 34.18
C LEU A 21 10.14 2.40 33.37
N SER A 22 11.31 2.32 34.00
CA SER A 22 12.42 1.46 33.58
C SER A 22 12.02 0.02 33.86
N GLY A 23 11.71 -0.72 32.80
CA GLY A 23 11.46 -2.15 32.85
C GLY A 23 11.74 -2.75 31.49
N SER A 24 13.01 -3.02 31.18
CA SER A 24 13.35 -3.89 30.04
C SER A 24 13.07 -5.34 30.43
N ALA A 25 11.79 -5.69 30.53
CA ALA A 25 11.40 -7.06 30.24
C ALA A 25 11.65 -7.23 28.75
N GLY A 26 12.43 -8.23 28.37
CA GLY A 26 12.59 -8.61 26.98
C GLY A 26 11.22 -9.02 26.43
N VAL A 27 10.50 -8.05 25.88
CA VAL A 27 9.38 -8.31 24.98
C VAL A 27 10.07 -8.84 23.74
N ALA A 28 9.97 -10.14 23.51
CA ALA A 28 10.19 -10.67 22.18
C ALA A 28 9.35 -9.78 21.25
N GLU A 29 10.02 -9.00 20.40
CA GLU A 29 9.37 -8.07 19.49
C GLU A 29 8.28 -8.87 18.77
N ALA A 30 7.03 -8.64 19.14
CA ALA A 30 5.92 -9.36 18.54
C ALA A 30 6.05 -9.06 17.05
N SER A 31 6.37 -10.08 16.25
CA SER A 31 6.65 -9.89 14.84
C SER A 31 5.44 -9.19 14.24
N VAL A 32 5.64 -7.96 13.77
CA VAL A 32 4.57 -7.16 13.16
C VAL A 32 3.96 -7.99 12.03
N ASP A 33 2.63 -8.07 11.99
CA ASP A 33 1.93 -8.84 10.96
C ASP A 33 2.40 -8.40 9.56
N PRO A 34 2.87 -9.33 8.70
CA PRO A 34 3.41 -9.00 7.39
C PRO A 34 2.42 -8.25 6.48
N ALA A 35 1.11 -8.39 6.73
CA ALA A 35 0.07 -7.65 6.01
C ALA A 35 0.29 -6.14 6.02
N PHE A 36 0.69 -5.57 7.17
CA PHE A 36 0.88 -4.12 7.28
C PHE A 36 2.05 -3.61 6.44
N ALA A 37 3.13 -4.40 6.36
CA ALA A 37 4.28 -4.07 5.52
C ALA A 37 3.91 -4.16 4.03
N ALA A 38 3.16 -5.19 3.63
CA ALA A 38 2.68 -5.36 2.26
C ALA A 38 1.72 -4.23 1.82
N ILE A 39 0.80 -3.80 2.70
CA ILE A 39 -0.08 -2.65 2.46
C ILE A 39 0.75 -1.38 2.28
N ALA A 40 1.71 -1.12 3.17
CA ALA A 40 2.58 0.06 3.07
C ALA A 40 3.39 0.06 1.77
N LYS A 41 3.93 -1.10 1.37
CA LYS A 41 4.66 -1.28 0.11
C LYS A 41 3.80 -0.95 -1.10
N HIS A 42 2.59 -1.52 -1.18
CA HIS A 42 1.69 -1.26 -2.30
C HIS A 42 1.28 0.22 -2.34
N ARG A 43 0.90 0.84 -1.21
CA ARG A 43 0.58 2.27 -1.16
C ARG A 43 1.72 3.15 -1.67
N GLN A 44 2.95 2.87 -1.27
CA GLN A 44 4.12 3.62 -1.74
C GLN A 44 4.32 3.45 -3.25
N ALA A 45 4.28 2.21 -3.74
CA ALA A 45 4.46 1.93 -5.16
C ALA A 45 3.36 2.56 -6.02
N SER A 46 2.10 2.55 -5.57
CA SER A 46 1.01 3.26 -6.24
C SER A 46 1.23 4.79 -6.25
N ALA A 47 1.70 5.36 -5.14
CA ALA A 47 2.01 6.79 -5.09
C ALA A 47 3.15 7.18 -6.04
N ASP A 48 4.20 6.35 -6.13
CA ASP A 48 5.31 6.55 -7.06
C ASP A 48 4.83 6.45 -8.52
N HIS A 49 3.96 5.47 -8.83
CA HIS A 49 3.35 5.37 -10.14
C HIS A 49 2.51 6.60 -10.48
N LEU A 50 1.63 7.06 -9.59
CA LEU A 50 0.84 8.28 -9.81
C LEU A 50 1.73 9.51 -10.03
N ALA A 51 2.82 9.65 -9.26
CA ALA A 51 3.78 10.75 -9.42
C ALA A 51 4.54 10.69 -10.75
N SER A 52 4.71 9.50 -11.33
CA SER A 52 5.40 9.32 -12.61
C SER A 52 4.55 9.65 -13.85
N ILE A 53 3.22 9.72 -13.72
CA ILE A 53 2.30 9.96 -14.84
C ILE A 53 2.47 11.37 -15.41
N GLU A 54 2.46 12.40 -14.56
CA GLU A 54 2.55 13.79 -15.03
C GLU A 54 3.86 14.03 -15.84
N PRO A 55 5.06 13.70 -15.35
CA PRO A 55 6.29 13.85 -16.16
C PRO A 55 6.23 13.15 -17.52
N TYR A 56 5.55 12.00 -17.61
CA TYR A 56 5.36 11.28 -18.87
C TYR A 56 4.37 12.01 -19.80
N ASP A 57 3.20 12.38 -19.30
CA ASP A 57 2.12 13.04 -20.07
C ASP A 57 2.55 14.38 -20.65
N TRP A 58 3.38 15.14 -19.93
CA TRP A 58 3.83 16.47 -20.34
C TRP A 58 5.15 16.48 -21.12
N ALA A 59 5.87 15.35 -21.21
CA ALA A 59 7.10 15.30 -21.97
C ALA A 59 6.86 15.38 -23.48
N GLU A 60 7.67 16.18 -24.18
CA GLU A 60 7.59 16.30 -25.63
C GLU A 60 7.98 14.98 -26.32
N ARG A 61 7.02 14.37 -27.03
CA ARG A 61 7.21 13.10 -27.72
C ARG A 61 8.42 13.11 -28.65
N GLY A 62 9.19 12.03 -28.60
CA GLY A 62 10.38 11.84 -29.44
C GLY A 62 11.66 12.42 -28.86
N THR A 63 11.60 13.13 -27.74
CA THR A 63 12.79 13.60 -27.01
C THR A 63 13.38 12.52 -26.10
N VAL A 64 14.66 12.67 -25.73
CA VAL A 64 15.31 11.80 -24.72
C VAL A 64 14.56 11.87 -23.39
N ALA A 65 14.08 13.06 -23.00
CA ALA A 65 13.31 13.25 -21.79
C ALA A 65 11.99 12.47 -21.82
N TYR A 66 11.30 12.42 -22.96
CA TYR A 66 10.08 11.61 -23.13
C TYR A 66 10.35 10.12 -22.95
N TYR A 67 11.39 9.57 -23.58
CA TYR A 67 11.69 8.15 -23.42
C TYR A 67 12.09 7.82 -21.98
N ALA A 68 12.89 8.67 -21.32
CA ALA A 68 13.22 8.48 -19.92
C ALA A 68 12.00 8.56 -18.99
N ALA A 69 11.07 9.50 -19.23
CA ALA A 69 9.84 9.62 -18.45
C ALA A 69 8.89 8.43 -18.66
N ARG A 70 8.77 7.95 -19.91
CA ARG A 70 8.00 6.75 -20.25
C ARG A 70 8.57 5.51 -19.56
N ASP A 71 9.86 5.27 -19.68
CA ASP A 71 10.50 4.09 -19.10
C ASP A 71 10.43 4.13 -17.57
N HIS A 72 10.50 5.31 -16.96
CA HIS A 72 10.28 5.49 -15.52
C HIS A 72 8.82 5.21 -15.12
N ASN A 73 7.84 5.75 -15.86
CA ASN A 73 6.43 5.49 -15.61
C ASN A 73 6.09 4.00 -15.73
N GLU A 74 6.59 3.32 -16.76
CA GLU A 74 6.44 1.89 -16.94
C GLU A 74 7.06 1.09 -15.78
N ALA A 75 8.26 1.45 -15.34
CA ALA A 75 8.90 0.80 -14.19
C ALA A 75 8.09 0.98 -12.90
N CYS A 76 7.54 2.17 -12.65
CA CYS A 76 6.68 2.41 -11.49
C CYS A 76 5.35 1.65 -11.59
N CYS A 77 4.77 1.54 -12.79
CA CYS A 77 3.57 0.74 -13.03
C CYS A 77 3.80 -0.73 -12.66
N TYR A 78 4.87 -1.35 -13.17
CA TYR A 78 5.21 -2.73 -12.82
C TYR A 78 5.53 -2.90 -11.33
N ALA A 79 6.22 -1.95 -10.70
CA ALA A 79 6.49 -2.01 -9.27
C ALA A 79 5.20 -1.97 -8.43
N ALA A 80 4.20 -1.16 -8.82
CA ALA A 80 2.89 -1.14 -8.19
C ALA A 80 2.15 -2.47 -8.39
N MET A 81 2.18 -3.03 -9.60
CA MET A 81 1.57 -4.34 -9.89
C MET A 81 2.21 -5.48 -9.09
N ASP A 82 3.54 -5.54 -9.03
CA ASP A 82 4.27 -6.55 -8.25
C ASP A 82 3.91 -6.46 -6.76
N ALA A 83 3.85 -5.24 -6.21
CA ALA A 83 3.44 -5.03 -4.82
C ALA A 83 1.97 -5.41 -4.57
N ALA A 84 1.09 -5.21 -5.55
CA ALA A 84 -0.31 -5.64 -5.48
C ALA A 84 -0.43 -7.16 -5.39
N TRP A 85 0.28 -7.89 -6.26
CA TRP A 85 0.31 -9.35 -6.25
C TRP A 85 0.92 -9.93 -4.97
N GLU A 86 1.99 -9.31 -4.48
CA GLU A 86 2.60 -9.68 -3.19
C GLU A 86 1.62 -9.51 -2.04
N LEU A 87 0.89 -8.39 -1.99
CA LEU A 87 -0.11 -8.14 -0.97
C LEU A 87 -1.29 -9.14 -1.08
N ALA A 88 -1.79 -9.42 -2.27
CA ALA A 88 -2.86 -10.40 -2.48
C ALA A 88 -2.46 -11.83 -2.04
N SER A 89 -1.17 -12.15 -2.09
CA SER A 89 -0.63 -13.46 -1.69
C SER A 89 -0.05 -13.49 -0.26
N THR A 90 -0.02 -12.36 0.44
CA THR A 90 0.50 -12.29 1.80
C THR A 90 -0.43 -13.03 2.76
N ILE A 91 0.12 -13.93 3.57
CA ILE A 91 -0.62 -14.65 4.63
C ILE A 91 -0.45 -13.86 5.94
N PRO A 92 -1.50 -13.18 6.44
CA PRO A 92 -1.43 -12.48 7.71
C PRO A 92 -1.27 -13.47 8.88
N THR A 93 -0.68 -13.01 9.97
CA THR A 93 -0.42 -13.82 11.17
C THR A 93 -1.31 -13.43 12.36
N THR A 94 -2.23 -12.49 12.14
CA THR A 94 -3.18 -11.98 13.14
C THR A 94 -4.56 -11.73 12.52
N ILE A 95 -5.61 -11.75 13.36
CA ILE A 95 -6.96 -11.35 12.93
C ILE A 95 -6.98 -9.90 12.44
N ALA A 96 -6.18 -9.03 13.07
CA ALA A 96 -6.06 -7.63 12.67
C ALA A 96 -5.45 -7.49 11.26
N GLY A 97 -4.44 -8.31 10.93
CA GLY A 97 -3.84 -8.34 9.60
C GLY A 97 -4.83 -8.83 8.53
N ILE A 98 -5.59 -9.90 8.80
CA ILE A 98 -6.67 -10.36 7.91
C ILE A 98 -7.66 -9.21 7.64
N ALA A 99 -8.14 -8.55 8.70
CA ALA A 99 -9.08 -7.45 8.56
C ALA A 99 -8.48 -6.27 7.77
N ALA A 100 -7.21 -5.95 7.98
CA ALA A 100 -6.53 -4.87 7.28
C ALA A 100 -6.40 -5.13 5.77
N VAL A 101 -6.04 -6.35 5.37
CA VAL A 101 -5.96 -6.71 3.94
C VAL A 101 -7.32 -6.64 3.27
N LEU A 102 -8.37 -7.17 3.90
CA LEU A 102 -9.72 -7.15 3.36
C LEU A 102 -10.28 -5.72 3.24
N GLN A 103 -10.05 -4.87 4.25
CA GLN A 103 -10.43 -3.46 4.19
C GLN A 103 -9.66 -2.73 3.09
N TYR A 104 -8.36 -3.00 2.96
CA TYR A 104 -7.54 -2.42 1.93
C TYR A 104 -8.04 -2.77 0.52
N ALA A 105 -8.38 -4.04 0.27
CA ALA A 105 -8.95 -4.46 -1.01
C ALA A 105 -10.24 -3.68 -1.35
N ASN A 106 -11.15 -3.55 -0.38
CA ASN A 106 -12.37 -2.76 -0.55
C ASN A 106 -12.09 -1.28 -0.80
N GLU A 107 -11.13 -0.68 -0.09
CA GLU A 107 -10.74 0.73 -0.29
C GLU A 107 -10.28 1.00 -1.72
N VAL A 108 -9.55 0.07 -2.33
CA VAL A 108 -9.07 0.21 -3.71
C VAL A 108 -10.22 0.02 -4.71
N GLU A 109 -11.08 -0.99 -4.53
CA GLU A 109 -12.25 -1.18 -5.38
C GLU A 109 -13.24 0.01 -5.29
N ASP A 110 -13.46 0.55 -4.09
CA ASP A 110 -14.33 1.71 -3.87
C ASP A 110 -13.80 3.00 -4.53
N ALA A 111 -12.47 3.09 -4.72
CA ALA A 111 -11.84 4.18 -5.48
C ALA A 111 -12.06 4.05 -7.00
N GLY A 112 -12.62 2.92 -7.47
CA GLY A 112 -12.85 2.63 -8.88
C GLY A 112 -11.66 1.98 -9.58
N ASP A 113 -10.62 1.60 -8.83
CA ASP A 113 -9.46 0.90 -9.35
C ASP A 113 -9.66 -0.62 -9.30
N GLU A 114 -9.19 -1.33 -10.32
CA GLU A 114 -9.06 -2.78 -10.27
C GLU A 114 -7.75 -3.16 -9.60
N TRP A 115 -7.77 -4.13 -8.68
CA TRP A 115 -6.61 -4.41 -7.85
C TRP A 115 -6.46 -5.87 -7.44
N PRO A 116 -5.35 -6.54 -7.82
CA PRO A 116 -4.49 -6.29 -8.96
C PRO A 116 -5.23 -6.25 -10.31
N VAL A 117 -4.82 -5.37 -11.23
CA VAL A 117 -5.31 -5.34 -12.62
C VAL A 117 -4.94 -6.66 -13.32
N THR A 118 -5.94 -7.43 -13.74
CA THR A 118 -5.74 -8.68 -14.48
C THR A 118 -7.00 -9.13 -15.21
N ASP A 119 -6.83 -9.71 -16.40
CA ASP A 119 -7.92 -10.36 -17.15
C ASP A 119 -8.14 -11.83 -16.69
N THR A 120 -7.42 -12.29 -15.67
CA THR A 120 -7.45 -13.69 -15.20
C THR A 120 -8.55 -13.93 -14.16
N ILE A 121 -9.35 -14.98 -14.38
CA ILE A 121 -10.36 -15.47 -13.44
C ILE A 121 -9.96 -16.87 -12.96
N GLY A 122 -10.29 -17.20 -11.71
CA GLY A 122 -10.01 -18.51 -11.13
C GLY A 122 -8.68 -18.53 -10.36
N PRO A 123 -7.96 -19.66 -10.30
CA PRO A 123 -6.74 -19.79 -9.49
C PRO A 123 -5.65 -18.75 -9.79
N ASP A 124 -5.59 -18.27 -11.03
CA ASP A 124 -4.64 -17.25 -11.47
C ASP A 124 -5.18 -15.83 -11.29
N GLY A 125 -6.43 -15.67 -10.84
CA GLY A 125 -7.07 -14.40 -10.56
C GLY A 125 -6.79 -13.93 -9.14
N TRP A 126 -6.57 -12.62 -8.98
CA TRP A 126 -6.16 -12.04 -7.71
C TRP A 126 -7.17 -12.29 -6.57
N HIS A 127 -8.47 -12.21 -6.88
CA HIS A 127 -9.53 -12.45 -5.91
C HIS A 127 -9.45 -13.88 -5.32
N TYR A 128 -9.04 -14.86 -6.12
CA TYR A 128 -8.86 -16.24 -5.64
C TYR A 128 -7.66 -16.33 -4.71
N GLN A 129 -6.52 -15.76 -5.11
CA GLN A 129 -5.30 -15.76 -4.30
C GLN A 129 -5.50 -15.05 -2.96
N LEU A 130 -6.16 -13.88 -2.96
CA LEU A 130 -6.55 -13.16 -1.76
C LEU A 130 -7.37 -14.05 -0.82
N ARG A 131 -8.48 -14.63 -1.31
CA ARG A 131 -9.34 -15.49 -0.50
C ARG A 131 -8.59 -16.71 0.02
N GLN A 132 -7.72 -17.31 -0.79
CA GLN A 132 -6.90 -18.45 -0.40
C GLN A 132 -5.91 -18.07 0.71
N ALA A 133 -5.23 -16.93 0.60
CA ALA A 133 -4.30 -16.45 1.61
C ALA A 133 -5.02 -16.14 2.94
N MET A 134 -6.19 -15.49 2.88
CA MET A 134 -7.00 -15.21 4.08
C MET A 134 -7.55 -16.49 4.71
N ALA A 135 -7.93 -17.49 3.92
CA ALA A 135 -8.37 -18.80 4.42
C ALA A 135 -7.23 -19.53 5.15
N VAL A 136 -6.04 -19.57 4.55
CA VAL A 136 -4.84 -20.16 5.18
C VAL A 136 -4.49 -19.44 6.48
N ALA A 137 -4.57 -18.10 6.50
CA ALA A 137 -4.33 -17.31 7.71
C ALA A 137 -5.34 -17.64 8.82
N ALA A 138 -6.62 -17.75 8.48
CA ALA A 138 -7.67 -18.13 9.42
C ALA A 138 -7.46 -19.55 9.98
N ASP A 139 -7.10 -20.52 9.14
CA ASP A 139 -6.80 -21.89 9.56
C ASP A 139 -5.60 -21.93 10.52
N ASN A 140 -4.53 -21.21 10.19
CA ASN A 140 -3.34 -21.12 11.04
C ASN A 140 -3.67 -20.53 12.43
N LEU A 141 -4.52 -19.50 12.47
CA LEU A 141 -4.96 -18.87 13.71
C LEU A 141 -5.90 -19.76 14.54
N ALA A 142 -6.74 -20.56 13.89
CA ALA A 142 -7.62 -21.50 14.57
C ALA A 142 -6.88 -22.70 15.16
N ALA A 143 -5.69 -23.02 14.64
CA ALA A 143 -4.84 -24.11 15.10
C ALA A 143 -3.82 -23.70 16.20
N ALA A 144 -3.69 -22.40 16.48
CA ALA A 144 -2.77 -21.81 17.46
C ALA A 144 -3.39 -21.73 18.87
#